data_AF-A0A6G0UTL5-F1
#
_entry.id   AF-A0A6G0UTL5-F1
#
_cell.length_a   1.000
_cell.length_b   1.000
_cell.length_c   1.000
_cell.angle_alpha   90.00
_cell.angle_beta   90.00
_cell.angle_gamma   90.00
#
_symmetry.space_group_name_H-M   'P 1'
#
loop_
_entity.id
_entity.type
_entity.pdbx_description
1 polymer ?
#
loop_
_entity_poly.entity_id
_entity_poly.type
_entity_poly.pdbx_seq_one_letter_code
_entity_poly.pdbx_strand_id
1 'polypeptide(L)'
;MGKKGKVGKARRDKYYHLAKEAGFRSRAAFKLIQLNKRFEFLQSARAVVDLCAAPGGWMQVAIQNMPVSSICIGVDLVPIKPIKNCICLQGDITTEKTRQAIKKELQTWEADVVLHDGAPNVGMNWSHDAFQQNCLTLSALKLATQILRKNGTFVTKVFRSNDYLSLVAAFGKLFKKVHVWKPAASRMESAEIFIVCEKYFKPQKIDQDLLDSKKVFKASSLGEATPINPQLMLKSQKKLKKKKAEGYDDGALIVYAELPSEKFISDPGYLHLLAKASKVVLSDEHKASPHTIAEIIETCNDIKVSGPREKHMKRNVSKDVLHKNTVSFEDEKKKRKKNDDKLFDSEEEVYRSDEEYDNDDPRAAKRKADVKGPATKKIKLTPVELAMGEKMIYSSKTRRDLEDWGWNRYTSNDDGLPDWFVDDEKKHCRAIAPVERDRVKHYEEKAKDLNVKPIKKVVEAKMRKKRKQARKMEKAKKRAEGVLASEEMEHTEKVNELKKIYRKATTKEKKDVKYQVVTKGKKGSMTRPKGPYKVVDKRLKKDARAAKARAKRGKGKRR
;
A
#
# COMPACT_ATOMS: atom_id res chain seq x y z
N MET A 1 31.19 -13.19 -20.29
CA MET A 1 30.35 -12.81 -19.13
C MET A 1 28.87 -12.82 -19.51
N GLY A 2 28.09 -13.81 -19.05
CA GLY A 2 26.65 -13.87 -19.33
C GLY A 2 25.82 -13.10 -18.30
N LYS A 3 25.09 -12.06 -18.72
CA LYS A 3 24.16 -11.31 -17.85
C LYS A 3 23.05 -12.25 -17.35
N LYS A 4 23.03 -12.58 -16.06
CA LYS A 4 21.92 -13.32 -15.41
C LYS A 4 20.61 -12.54 -15.60
N GLY A 5 19.69 -13.07 -16.41
CA GLY A 5 18.36 -12.49 -16.57
C GLY A 5 17.56 -12.59 -15.27
N LYS A 6 16.98 -11.47 -14.80
CA LYS A 6 16.08 -11.46 -13.63
C LYS A 6 14.86 -12.34 -13.91
N VAL A 7 14.65 -13.37 -13.09
CA VAL A 7 13.63 -14.44 -13.24
C VAL A 7 12.18 -13.91 -13.40
N GLY A 8 11.86 -12.73 -12.86
CA GLY A 8 10.54 -12.08 -13.04
C GLY A 8 10.29 -11.50 -14.45
N LYS A 9 11.35 -11.21 -15.23
CA LYS A 9 11.23 -10.65 -16.59
C LYS A 9 10.87 -11.73 -17.62
N ALA A 10 11.16 -13.00 -17.32
CA ALA A 10 10.91 -14.16 -18.20
C ALA A 10 9.49 -14.76 -18.10
N ARG A 11 8.72 -14.42 -17.05
CA ARG A 11 7.34 -14.92 -16.91
C ARG A 11 6.42 -14.16 -17.87
N ARG A 12 6.17 -14.76 -19.03
CA ARG A 12 5.10 -14.34 -19.97
C ARG A 12 3.78 -14.44 -19.23
N ASP A 13 3.04 -13.35 -19.17
CA ASP A 13 1.77 -13.29 -18.44
C ASP A 13 0.59 -13.51 -19.39
N LYS A 14 -0.62 -13.66 -18.82
CA LYS A 14 -1.86 -13.89 -19.58
C LYS A 14 -2.02 -12.92 -20.75
N TYR A 15 -1.78 -11.63 -20.53
CA TYR A 15 -1.94 -10.59 -21.55
C TYR A 15 -0.87 -10.63 -22.66
N TYR A 16 0.30 -11.25 -22.41
CA TYR A 16 1.27 -11.51 -23.46
C TYR A 16 0.75 -12.56 -24.44
N HIS A 17 0.20 -13.66 -23.93
CA HIS A 17 -0.38 -14.73 -24.78
C HIS A 17 -1.60 -14.23 -25.55
N LEU A 18 -2.52 -13.54 -24.86
CA LEU A 18 -3.68 -12.93 -25.51
C LEU A 18 -3.28 -11.91 -26.59
N ALA A 19 -2.18 -11.18 -26.41
CA ALA A 19 -1.72 -10.21 -27.41
C ALA A 19 -1.21 -10.91 -28.66
N LYS A 20 -0.52 -12.04 -28.48
CA LYS A 20 -0.06 -12.86 -29.60
C LYS A 20 -1.22 -13.52 -30.35
N GLU A 21 -2.20 -14.06 -29.63
CA GLU A 21 -3.42 -14.65 -30.21
C GLU A 21 -4.23 -13.61 -30.99
N ALA A 22 -4.38 -12.39 -30.45
CA ALA A 22 -5.10 -11.30 -31.11
C ALA A 22 -4.28 -10.55 -32.18
N GLY A 23 -3.04 -10.96 -32.46
CA GLY A 23 -2.20 -10.33 -33.48
C GLY A 23 -1.63 -8.95 -33.09
N PHE A 24 -1.64 -8.58 -31.81
CA PHE A 24 -1.00 -7.37 -31.32
C PHE A 24 0.51 -7.55 -31.14
N ARG A 25 1.27 -6.50 -31.45
CA ARG A 25 2.73 -6.47 -31.35
C ARG A 25 3.25 -6.45 -29.91
N SER A 26 2.43 -5.95 -28.98
CA SER A 26 2.80 -5.83 -27.57
C SER A 26 1.57 -6.05 -26.67
N ARG A 27 1.82 -6.63 -25.48
CA ARG A 27 0.82 -6.70 -24.40
C ARG A 27 0.31 -5.33 -23.94
N ALA A 28 1.05 -4.26 -24.22
CA ALA A 28 0.66 -2.90 -23.89
C ALA A 28 -0.64 -2.50 -24.59
N ALA A 29 -0.97 -3.11 -25.74
CA ALA A 29 -2.24 -2.93 -26.45
C ALA A 29 -3.46 -3.09 -25.52
N PHE A 30 -3.48 -4.12 -24.67
CA PHE A 30 -4.58 -4.33 -23.73
C PHE A 30 -4.72 -3.24 -22.67
N LYS A 31 -3.65 -2.51 -22.36
CA LYS A 31 -3.74 -1.36 -21.44
C LYS A 31 -4.55 -0.24 -22.11
N LEU A 32 -4.25 0.06 -23.37
CA LEU A 32 -4.98 1.07 -24.14
C LEU A 32 -6.43 0.65 -24.42
N ILE A 33 -6.68 -0.61 -24.78
CA ILE A 33 -8.06 -1.14 -24.94
C ILE A 33 -8.88 -0.92 -23.67
N GLN A 34 -8.30 -1.23 -22.50
CA GLN A 34 -8.99 -1.05 -21.22
C GLN A 34 -9.20 0.42 -20.85
N LEU A 35 -8.23 1.29 -21.17
CA LEU A 35 -8.38 2.75 -21.02
C LEU A 35 -9.50 3.26 -21.92
N ASN A 36 -9.50 2.89 -23.20
CA ASN A 36 -10.52 3.33 -24.16
C ASN A 36 -11.92 2.80 -23.81
N LYS A 37 -12.04 1.58 -23.28
CA LYS A 37 -13.32 1.04 -22.80
C LYS A 37 -13.94 1.85 -21.65
N ARG A 38 -13.11 2.57 -20.88
CA ARG A 38 -13.58 3.36 -19.73
C ARG A 38 -13.85 4.82 -20.08
N PHE A 39 -13.01 5.42 -20.93
CA PHE A 39 -13.01 6.86 -21.21
C PHE A 39 -13.48 7.20 -22.63
N GLU A 40 -13.57 6.22 -23.53
CA GLU A 40 -14.15 6.33 -24.88
C GLU A 40 -13.63 7.51 -25.72
N PHE A 41 -12.33 7.78 -25.64
CA PHE A 41 -11.69 8.91 -26.31
C PHE A 41 -11.25 8.62 -27.75
N LEU A 42 -11.14 7.36 -28.17
CA LEU A 42 -10.69 7.02 -29.53
C LEU A 42 -11.81 7.02 -30.57
N GLN A 43 -13.05 6.71 -30.17
CA GLN A 43 -14.18 6.56 -31.10
C GLN A 43 -14.53 7.87 -31.82
N SER A 44 -14.26 9.00 -31.17
CA SER A 44 -14.50 10.34 -31.72
C SER A 44 -13.24 11.02 -32.27
N ALA A 45 -12.09 10.34 -32.23
CA ALA A 45 -10.81 10.90 -32.64
C ALA A 45 -10.55 10.67 -34.14
N ARG A 46 -10.27 11.75 -34.86
CA ARG A 46 -9.84 11.78 -36.26
C ARG A 46 -8.32 11.83 -36.41
N ALA A 47 -7.62 12.48 -35.46
CA ALA A 47 -6.17 12.57 -35.46
C ALA A 47 -5.59 12.14 -34.10
N VAL A 48 -4.70 11.15 -34.12
CA VAL A 48 -4.02 10.63 -32.91
C VAL A 48 -2.52 10.60 -33.10
N VAL A 49 -1.80 11.11 -32.10
CA VAL A 49 -0.34 11.06 -32.04
C VAL A 49 0.09 10.17 -30.88
N ASP A 50 0.83 9.10 -31.15
CA ASP A 50 1.37 8.16 -30.18
C ASP A 50 2.87 8.42 -29.97
N LEU A 51 3.22 8.91 -28.78
CA LEU A 51 4.58 9.26 -28.39
C LEU A 51 5.25 8.09 -27.67
N CYS A 52 6.51 7.82 -28.02
CA CYS A 52 7.26 6.64 -27.57
C CYS A 52 6.52 5.34 -27.94
N ALA A 53 6.10 5.25 -29.21
CA ALA A 53 5.16 4.26 -29.67
C ALA A 53 5.76 2.86 -29.93
N ALA A 54 7.08 2.69 -30.02
CA ALA A 54 7.68 1.39 -30.37
C ALA A 54 7.29 0.32 -29.34
N PRO A 55 6.84 -0.88 -29.76
CA PRO A 55 6.86 -1.47 -31.11
C PRO A 55 5.60 -1.20 -31.97
N GLY A 56 4.72 -0.31 -31.55
CA GLY A 56 3.48 0.11 -32.24
C GLY A 56 2.21 -0.59 -31.75
N GLY A 57 2.22 -1.13 -30.53
CA GLY A 57 1.05 -1.84 -29.98
C GLY A 57 -0.14 -0.93 -29.68
N TRP A 58 0.11 0.34 -29.31
CA TRP A 58 -0.93 1.33 -29.06
C TRP A 58 -1.49 1.89 -30.37
N MET A 59 -0.64 2.16 -31.36
CA MET A 59 -1.04 2.49 -32.73
C MET A 59 -2.02 1.47 -33.34
N GLN A 60 -1.75 0.16 -33.17
CA GLN A 60 -2.66 -0.89 -33.66
C GLN A 60 -4.06 -0.82 -33.05
N VAL A 61 -4.14 -0.48 -31.75
CA VAL A 61 -5.42 -0.32 -31.06
C VAL A 61 -6.10 0.98 -31.48
N ALA A 62 -5.33 2.08 -31.61
CA ALA A 62 -5.86 3.36 -32.05
C ALA A 62 -6.57 3.23 -33.41
N ILE A 63 -5.91 2.64 -34.42
CA ILE A 63 -6.49 2.53 -35.76
C ILE A 63 -7.70 1.59 -35.83
N GLN A 64 -7.77 0.57 -34.96
CA GLN A 64 -8.93 -0.33 -34.86
C GLN A 64 -10.15 0.32 -34.21
N ASN A 65 -9.94 1.29 -33.33
CA ASN A 65 -10.99 1.93 -32.54
C ASN A 65 -11.45 3.29 -33.08
N MET A 66 -10.69 3.89 -34.00
CA MET A 66 -11.01 5.17 -34.63
C MET A 66 -11.87 5.00 -35.89
N PRO A 67 -12.61 6.04 -36.32
CA PRO A 67 -13.31 6.06 -37.59
C PRO A 67 -12.42 5.77 -38.81
N VAL A 68 -13.04 5.25 -39.88
CA VAL A 68 -12.37 5.07 -41.17
C VAL A 68 -11.93 6.45 -41.69
N SER A 69 -10.70 6.57 -42.22
CA SER A 69 -10.00 7.81 -42.61
C SER A 69 -9.31 8.61 -41.49
N SER A 70 -9.22 8.09 -40.26
CA SER A 70 -8.43 8.73 -39.21
C SER A 70 -6.92 8.64 -39.45
N ILE A 71 -6.21 9.69 -39.02
CA ILE A 71 -4.76 9.81 -39.08
C ILE A 71 -4.17 9.31 -37.75
N CYS A 72 -3.26 8.34 -37.83
CA CYS A 72 -2.49 7.86 -36.67
C CYS A 72 -1.00 8.05 -36.94
N ILE A 73 -0.34 8.89 -36.13
CA ILE A 73 1.10 9.16 -36.23
C ILE A 73 1.79 8.59 -35.00
N GLY A 74 2.77 7.71 -35.18
CA GLY A 74 3.60 7.17 -34.12
C GLY A 74 5.01 7.74 -34.18
N VAL A 75 5.54 8.12 -33.02
CA VAL A 75 6.90 8.67 -32.90
C VAL A 75 7.67 7.89 -31.86
N ASP A 76 8.88 7.44 -32.22
CA ASP A 76 9.78 6.78 -31.28
C ASP A 76 11.24 7.01 -31.67
N LEU A 77 12.16 6.85 -30.70
CA LEU A 77 13.60 6.85 -30.94
C LEU A 77 14.03 5.64 -31.79
N VAL A 78 13.37 4.50 -31.56
CA VAL A 78 13.61 3.23 -32.25
C VAL A 78 12.69 3.13 -33.47
N PRO A 79 13.17 2.61 -34.62
CA PRO A 79 12.33 2.44 -35.80
C PRO A 79 11.13 1.52 -35.51
N ILE A 80 9.93 2.03 -35.81
CA ILE A 80 8.68 1.29 -35.70
C ILE A 80 8.44 0.57 -37.03
N LYS A 81 8.16 -0.75 -36.98
CA LYS A 81 7.78 -1.48 -38.19
C LYS A 81 6.50 -0.87 -38.78
N PRO A 82 6.38 -0.66 -40.11
CA PRO A 82 5.19 -0.04 -40.70
C PRO A 82 3.89 -0.73 -40.27
N ILE A 83 2.87 0.07 -39.94
CA ILE A 83 1.51 -0.40 -39.61
C ILE A 83 0.56 0.17 -40.67
N LYS A 84 -0.38 -0.65 -41.16
CA LYS A 84 -1.37 -0.22 -42.15
C LYS A 84 -2.16 0.98 -41.62
N ASN A 85 -2.31 2.01 -42.45
CA ASN A 85 -3.02 3.25 -42.12
C ASN A 85 -2.43 4.02 -40.92
N CYS A 86 -1.15 3.84 -40.62
CA CYS A 86 -0.44 4.66 -39.64
C CYS A 86 0.88 5.17 -40.19
N ILE A 87 1.21 6.41 -39.86
CA ILE A 87 2.46 7.07 -40.21
C ILE A 87 3.45 6.82 -39.06
N CYS A 88 4.63 6.31 -39.37
CA CYS A 88 5.66 5.99 -38.37
C CYS A 88 6.85 6.92 -38.56
N LEU A 89 7.13 7.78 -37.59
CA LEU A 89 8.26 8.69 -37.58
C LEU A 89 9.31 8.22 -36.57
N GLN A 90 10.58 8.30 -36.97
CA GLN A 90 11.70 8.06 -36.07
C GLN A 90 12.27 9.40 -35.63
N GLY A 91 12.31 9.64 -34.32
CA GLY A 91 12.81 10.90 -33.78
C GLY A 91 12.75 11.01 -32.26
N ASP A 92 13.52 11.93 -31.72
CA ASP A 92 13.48 12.28 -30.30
C ASP A 92 12.38 13.30 -30.04
N ILE A 93 11.49 12.99 -29.09
CA ILE A 93 10.38 13.86 -28.69
C ILE A 93 10.82 15.20 -28.09
N THR A 94 12.07 15.30 -27.61
CA THR A 94 12.62 16.52 -27.02
C THR A 94 13.06 17.54 -28.08
N THR A 95 13.21 17.11 -29.33
CA THR A 95 13.72 17.95 -30.41
C THR A 95 12.60 18.63 -31.21
N GLU A 96 12.69 19.96 -31.37
CA GLU A 96 12.97 20.51 -32.68
C GLU A 96 12.26 19.89 -33.90
N LYS A 97 13.07 19.11 -34.60
CA LYS A 97 12.81 18.49 -35.88
C LYS A 97 11.63 17.52 -35.81
N THR A 98 11.55 16.73 -34.75
CA THR A 98 10.47 15.75 -34.57
C THR A 98 9.12 16.44 -34.46
N ARG A 99 9.06 17.59 -33.76
CA ARG A 99 7.83 18.39 -33.68
C ARG A 99 7.39 18.88 -35.06
N GLN A 100 8.32 19.43 -35.83
CA GLN A 100 8.03 19.92 -37.18
C GLN A 100 7.59 18.80 -38.10
N ALA A 101 8.19 17.61 -37.98
CA ALA A 101 7.77 16.41 -38.71
C ALA A 101 6.33 16.01 -38.37
N ILE A 102 5.96 15.98 -37.08
CA ILE A 102 4.57 15.68 -36.66
C ILE A 102 3.60 16.71 -37.24
N LYS A 103 3.93 18.01 -37.16
CA LYS A 103 3.07 19.07 -37.72
C LYS A 103 2.93 18.96 -39.24
N LYS A 104 3.99 18.59 -39.94
CA LYS A 104 3.96 18.36 -41.39
C LYS A 104 2.97 17.23 -41.74
N GLU A 105 3.01 16.12 -41.00
CA GLU A 105 2.09 14.99 -41.21
C GLU A 105 0.64 15.29 -40.80
N LEU A 106 0.45 16.13 -39.78
CA LEU A 106 -0.88 16.60 -39.36
C LEU A 106 -1.48 17.64 -40.34
N GLN A 107 -0.65 18.29 -41.16
CA GLN A 107 -1.03 19.32 -42.13
C GLN A 107 -1.84 20.46 -41.47
N THR A 108 -3.12 20.57 -41.81
CA THR A 108 -4.07 21.56 -41.26
C THR A 108 -4.80 21.07 -40.01
N TRP A 109 -4.71 19.78 -39.68
CA TRP A 109 -5.39 19.19 -38.54
C TRP A 109 -4.58 19.37 -37.25
N GLU A 110 -5.29 19.41 -36.13
CA GLU A 110 -4.70 19.32 -34.80
C GLU A 110 -5.00 17.95 -34.19
N ALA A 111 -4.14 17.45 -33.30
CA ALA A 111 -4.33 16.15 -32.68
C ALA A 111 -5.53 16.18 -31.72
N ASP A 112 -6.43 15.22 -31.84
CA ASP A 112 -7.57 15.04 -30.94
C ASP A 112 -7.15 14.32 -29.65
N VAL A 113 -6.26 13.34 -29.81
CA VAL A 113 -5.70 12.56 -28.70
C VAL A 113 -4.19 12.46 -28.88
N VAL A 114 -3.46 12.73 -27.79
CA VAL A 114 -2.03 12.44 -27.70
C VAL A 114 -1.83 11.35 -26.65
N LEU A 115 -1.20 10.25 -27.07
CA LEU A 115 -0.91 9.09 -26.26
C LEU A 115 0.58 9.06 -25.92
N HIS A 116 0.92 8.56 -24.73
CA HIS A 116 2.30 8.41 -24.29
C HIS A 116 2.45 7.16 -23.39
N ASP A 117 3.12 6.12 -23.89
CA ASP A 117 3.53 4.93 -23.11
C ASP A 117 5.05 4.85 -22.93
N GLY A 118 5.75 5.98 -22.98
CA GLY A 118 7.21 6.04 -22.82
C GLY A 118 7.65 5.52 -21.45
N ALA A 119 8.76 4.79 -21.40
CA ALA A 119 9.47 4.48 -20.16
C ALA A 119 10.99 4.50 -20.35
N PRO A 120 11.76 5.01 -19.37
CA PRO A 120 13.19 4.93 -19.40
C PRO A 120 13.65 3.47 -19.24
N ASN A 121 14.94 3.24 -19.50
CA ASN A 121 15.57 1.95 -19.27
C ASN A 121 15.67 1.67 -17.77
N VAL A 122 14.63 1.04 -17.22
CA VAL A 122 14.54 0.68 -15.80
C VAL A 122 15.64 -0.32 -15.40
N GLY A 123 16.34 -0.04 -14.29
CA GLY A 123 17.41 -0.91 -13.81
C GLY A 123 18.44 -0.25 -12.90
N MET A 124 18.39 1.07 -12.74
CA MET A 124 19.20 1.79 -11.76
C MET A 124 18.45 1.87 -10.42
N ASN A 125 18.62 2.96 -9.68
CA ASN A 125 17.87 3.24 -8.47
C ASN A 125 16.41 3.60 -8.81
N TRP A 126 15.45 3.08 -8.03
CA TRP A 126 14.02 3.32 -8.24
C TRP A 126 13.67 4.81 -8.27
N SER A 127 14.24 5.60 -7.35
CA SER A 127 13.99 7.05 -7.29
C SER A 127 14.46 7.77 -8.55
N HIS A 128 15.61 7.38 -9.09
CA HIS A 128 16.17 7.96 -10.31
C HIS A 128 15.35 7.55 -11.54
N ASP A 129 15.00 6.27 -11.66
CA ASP A 129 14.16 5.76 -12.76
C ASP A 129 12.77 6.43 -12.76
N ALA A 130 12.18 6.65 -11.58
CA ALA A 130 10.92 7.37 -11.43
C ALA A 130 11.03 8.86 -11.79
N PHE A 131 12.11 9.52 -11.39
CA PHE A 131 12.36 10.92 -11.76
C PHE A 131 12.54 11.08 -13.27
N GLN A 132 13.31 10.19 -13.91
CA GLN A 132 13.47 10.17 -15.36
C GLN A 132 12.14 9.96 -16.11
N GLN A 133 11.28 9.07 -15.62
CA GLN A 133 9.93 8.90 -16.15
C GLN A 133 9.12 10.21 -16.08
N ASN A 134 9.23 10.92 -14.96
CA ASN A 134 8.52 12.18 -14.74
C ASN A 134 9.04 13.29 -15.67
N CYS A 135 10.35 13.38 -15.87
CA CYS A 135 10.96 14.27 -16.87
C CYS A 135 10.47 13.95 -18.29
N LEU A 136 10.47 12.68 -18.68
CA LEU A 136 9.97 12.24 -19.99
C LEU A 136 8.48 12.60 -20.18
N THR A 137 7.69 12.44 -19.12
CA THR A 137 6.27 12.81 -19.13
C THR A 137 6.06 14.32 -19.33
N LEU A 138 6.90 15.17 -18.74
CA LEU A 138 6.86 16.62 -18.97
C LEU A 138 7.28 16.99 -20.38
N SER A 139 8.30 16.33 -20.94
CA SER A 139 8.68 16.53 -22.35
C SER A 139 7.54 16.13 -23.30
N ALA A 140 6.87 15.01 -23.03
CA ALA A 140 5.70 14.57 -23.78
C ALA A 140 4.54 15.56 -23.64
N LEU A 141 4.30 16.10 -22.44
CA LEU A 141 3.29 17.15 -22.22
C LEU A 141 3.63 18.43 -23.00
N LYS A 142 4.89 18.87 -22.97
CA LYS A 142 5.35 20.07 -23.71
C LYS A 142 5.14 19.93 -25.22
N LEU A 143 5.34 18.73 -25.76
CA LEU A 143 5.02 18.44 -27.15
C LEU A 143 3.50 18.42 -27.38
N ALA A 144 2.75 17.76 -26.47
CA ALA A 144 1.30 17.65 -26.54
C ALA A 144 0.62 19.03 -26.53
N THR A 145 1.02 19.97 -25.68
CA THR A 145 0.42 21.31 -25.59
C THR A 145 0.52 22.12 -26.89
N GLN A 146 1.46 21.76 -27.77
CA GLN A 146 1.73 22.43 -29.05
C GLN A 146 1.03 21.78 -30.25
N ILE A 147 0.57 20.53 -30.13
CA ILE A 147 -0.09 19.77 -31.21
C ILE A 147 -1.55 19.44 -30.91
N LEU A 148 -1.96 19.47 -29.64
CA LEU A 148 -3.29 19.06 -29.19
C LEU A 148 -4.33 20.16 -29.42
N ARG A 149 -5.48 19.78 -29.96
CA ARG A 149 -6.61 20.69 -30.15
C ARG A 149 -7.25 21.14 -28.84
N LYS A 150 -8.03 22.22 -28.89
CA LYS A 150 -8.91 22.61 -27.78
C LYS A 150 -9.90 21.47 -27.50
N ASN A 151 -10.12 21.17 -26.22
CA ASN A 151 -10.89 20.03 -25.74
C ASN A 151 -10.30 18.63 -26.08
N GLY A 152 -9.05 18.54 -26.55
CA GLY A 152 -8.38 17.27 -26.78
C GLY A 152 -8.08 16.49 -25.49
N THR A 153 -7.66 15.23 -25.66
CA THR A 153 -7.33 14.30 -24.57
C THR A 153 -5.85 13.96 -24.59
N PHE A 154 -5.20 13.96 -23.42
CA PHE A 154 -3.83 13.51 -23.26
C PHE A 154 -3.77 12.31 -22.31
N VAL A 155 -3.15 11.22 -22.74
CA VAL A 155 -3.00 10.00 -21.93
C VAL A 155 -1.53 9.69 -21.77
N THR A 156 -1.07 9.57 -20.53
CA THR A 156 0.35 9.30 -20.24
C THR A 156 0.54 8.22 -19.19
N LYS A 157 1.58 7.39 -19.36
CA LYS A 157 2.10 6.51 -18.31
C LYS A 157 3.01 7.28 -17.36
N VAL A 158 2.80 7.08 -16.06
CA VAL A 158 3.64 7.62 -14.98
C VAL A 158 3.96 6.49 -13.99
N PHE A 159 5.07 6.60 -13.27
CA PHE A 159 5.35 5.71 -12.14
C PHE A 159 4.88 6.34 -10.84
N ARG A 160 4.27 5.53 -9.98
CA ARG A 160 3.87 5.97 -8.64
C ARG A 160 5.13 6.27 -7.82
N SER A 161 5.44 7.55 -7.66
CA SER A 161 6.56 8.07 -6.86
C SER A 161 6.06 9.07 -5.81
N ASN A 162 6.94 9.84 -5.19
CA ASN A 162 6.52 10.97 -4.34
C ASN A 162 6.10 12.17 -5.19
N ASP A 163 6.70 12.33 -6.38
CA ASP A 163 6.57 13.55 -7.20
C ASP A 163 5.42 13.50 -8.22
N TYR A 164 4.74 12.36 -8.39
CA TYR A 164 3.64 12.26 -9.37
C TYR A 164 2.45 13.16 -9.02
N LEU A 165 2.26 13.54 -7.75
CA LEU A 165 1.22 14.48 -7.34
C LEU A 165 1.49 15.88 -7.91
N SER A 166 2.75 16.32 -7.94
CA SER A 166 3.16 17.58 -8.56
C SER A 166 2.84 17.59 -10.07
N LEU A 167 3.01 16.45 -10.74
CA LEU A 167 2.58 16.29 -12.15
C LEU A 167 1.07 16.41 -12.31
N VAL A 168 0.29 15.74 -11.46
CA VAL A 168 -1.18 15.82 -11.49
C VAL A 168 -1.65 17.25 -11.26
N ALA A 169 -1.03 17.98 -10.34
CA ALA A 169 -1.31 19.39 -10.09
C ALA A 169 -0.98 20.25 -11.32
N ALA A 170 0.15 20.00 -11.99
CA ALA A 170 0.50 20.69 -13.22
C ALA A 170 -0.52 20.43 -14.35
N PHE A 171 -0.96 19.17 -14.49
CA PHE A 171 -1.97 18.82 -15.49
C PHE A 171 -3.34 19.44 -15.18
N GLY A 172 -3.71 19.55 -13.90
CA GLY A 172 -4.97 20.18 -13.48
C GLY A 172 -5.09 21.66 -13.88
N LYS A 173 -3.97 22.34 -14.12
CA LYS A 173 -3.98 23.72 -14.65
C LYS A 173 -4.22 23.80 -16.16
N LEU A 174 -3.91 22.74 -16.91
CA LEU A 174 -4.00 22.69 -18.37
C LEU A 174 -5.25 21.97 -18.90
N PHE A 175 -5.85 21.10 -18.08
CA PHE A 175 -6.97 20.24 -18.47
C PHE A 175 -8.13 20.35 -17.48
N LYS A 176 -9.36 20.23 -17.98
CA LYS A 176 -10.56 20.32 -17.12
C LYS A 176 -10.70 19.17 -16.14
N LYS A 177 -10.34 17.95 -16.57
CA LYS A 177 -10.42 16.75 -15.73
C LYS A 177 -9.16 15.93 -15.86
N VAL A 178 -8.62 15.49 -14.72
CA VAL A 178 -7.43 14.64 -14.65
C VAL A 178 -7.77 13.39 -13.86
N HIS A 179 -7.74 12.24 -14.53
CA HIS A 179 -8.07 10.95 -13.95
C HIS A 179 -6.83 10.09 -13.80
N VAL A 180 -6.54 9.63 -12.58
CA VAL A 180 -5.47 8.66 -12.32
C VAL A 180 -6.07 7.28 -12.24
N TRP A 181 -5.64 6.36 -13.10
CA TRP A 181 -6.16 5.00 -13.13
C TRP A 181 -5.11 3.95 -13.50
N LYS A 182 -5.27 2.74 -12.96
CA LYS A 182 -4.41 1.59 -13.26
C LYS A 182 -5.24 0.48 -13.93
N PRO A 183 -4.97 0.13 -15.20
CA PRO A 183 -5.69 -0.92 -15.90
C PRO A 183 -5.36 -2.31 -15.34
N ALA A 184 -6.31 -3.25 -15.45
CA ALA A 184 -6.12 -4.64 -15.03
C ALA A 184 -5.08 -5.40 -15.89
N ALA A 185 -4.77 -4.89 -17.09
CA ALA A 185 -3.70 -5.37 -17.95
C ALA A 185 -2.30 -4.96 -17.45
N SER A 186 -2.23 -4.01 -16.52
CA SER A 186 -1.00 -3.65 -15.81
C SER A 186 -0.62 -4.74 -14.80
N ARG A 187 0.68 -4.97 -14.62
CA ARG A 187 1.17 -5.90 -13.59
C ARG A 187 0.91 -5.32 -12.21
N MET A 188 0.47 -6.14 -11.25
CA MET A 188 0.32 -5.69 -9.87
C MET A 188 1.67 -5.27 -9.27
N GLU A 189 2.73 -5.98 -9.63
CA GLU A 189 4.13 -5.71 -9.24
C GLU A 189 4.69 -4.41 -9.83
N SER A 190 4.13 -3.91 -10.93
CA SER A 190 4.59 -2.66 -11.55
C SER A 190 4.01 -1.47 -10.82
N ALA A 191 4.82 -0.43 -10.59
CA ALA A 191 4.31 0.83 -10.04
C ALA A 191 3.72 1.77 -11.11
N GLU A 192 3.49 1.29 -12.33
CA GLU A 192 2.87 2.09 -13.40
C GLU A 192 1.42 2.45 -13.08
N ILE A 193 1.09 3.71 -13.38
CA ILE A 193 -0.24 4.31 -13.36
C ILE A 193 -0.42 5.08 -14.66
N PHE A 194 -1.67 5.22 -15.11
CA PHE A 194 -2.00 6.02 -16.28
C PHE A 194 -2.79 7.24 -15.84
N ILE A 195 -2.41 8.39 -16.39
CA ILE A 195 -3.11 9.65 -16.17
C ILE A 195 -3.81 9.99 -17.48
N VAL A 196 -5.14 10.13 -17.41
CA VAL A 196 -6.01 10.51 -18.52
C VAL A 196 -6.49 11.93 -18.25
N CYS A 197 -6.04 12.86 -19.08
CA CYS A 197 -6.38 14.27 -19.01
C CYS A 197 -7.38 14.61 -20.10
N GLU A 198 -8.60 14.98 -19.72
CA GLU A 198 -9.67 15.31 -20.66
C GLU A 198 -9.87 16.82 -20.76
N LYS A 199 -10.26 17.26 -21.96
CA LYS A 199 -10.65 18.63 -22.28
C LYS A 199 -9.54 19.64 -22.02
N TYR A 200 -8.55 19.64 -22.91
CA TYR A 200 -7.47 20.64 -22.92
C TYR A 200 -7.99 22.07 -23.11
N PHE A 201 -7.56 23.01 -22.26
CA PHE A 201 -8.01 24.40 -22.33
C PHE A 201 -7.42 25.18 -23.51
N LYS A 202 -6.20 24.83 -23.94
CA LYS A 202 -5.41 25.52 -24.98
C LYS A 202 -5.30 27.04 -24.71
N PRO A 203 -4.61 27.45 -23.61
CA PRO A 203 -4.41 28.87 -23.33
C PRO A 203 -3.49 29.52 -24.37
N GLN A 204 -3.70 30.82 -24.66
CA GLN A 204 -2.92 31.56 -25.66
C GLN A 204 -1.45 31.74 -25.26
N LYS A 205 -1.16 31.86 -23.96
CA LYS A 205 0.18 31.86 -23.38
C LYS A 205 0.23 30.79 -22.29
N ILE A 206 1.21 29.90 -22.38
CA ILE A 206 1.47 28.88 -21.36
C ILE A 206 2.69 29.33 -20.57
N ASP A 207 2.57 29.37 -19.25
CA ASP A 207 3.70 29.62 -18.37
C ASP A 207 4.75 28.51 -18.56
N GLN A 208 5.94 28.89 -19.04
CA GLN A 208 7.04 27.95 -19.26
C GLN A 208 7.43 27.22 -17.97
N ASP A 209 7.23 27.89 -16.83
CA ASP A 209 7.47 27.37 -15.48
C ASP A 209 6.68 26.10 -15.16
N LEU A 210 5.50 25.93 -15.78
CA LEU A 210 4.66 24.74 -15.60
C LEU A 210 5.19 23.52 -16.36
N LEU A 211 6.02 23.75 -17.38
CA LEU A 211 6.56 22.71 -18.26
C LEU A 211 8.02 22.38 -17.93
N ASP A 212 8.69 23.21 -17.13
CA ASP A 212 10.08 23.01 -16.72
C ASP A 212 10.22 22.04 -15.55
N SER A 213 10.97 20.95 -15.78
CA SER A 213 11.18 19.87 -14.80
C SER A 213 11.79 20.39 -13.49
N LYS A 214 12.74 21.33 -13.59
CA LYS A 214 13.44 21.88 -12.41
C LYS A 214 12.50 22.64 -11.48
N LYS A 215 11.50 23.34 -12.02
CA LYS A 215 10.55 24.15 -11.23
C LYS A 215 9.41 23.29 -10.69
N VAL A 216 8.83 22.42 -11.53
CA VAL A 216 7.71 21.53 -11.16
C VAL A 216 8.08 20.63 -9.98
N PHE A 217 9.30 20.11 -9.94
CA PHE A 217 9.77 19.22 -8.86
C PHE A 217 10.48 19.93 -7.71
N LYS A 218 10.71 21.26 -7.79
CA LYS A 218 11.34 22.02 -6.69
C LYS A 218 10.46 22.06 -5.44
N ALA A 219 9.14 22.10 -5.62
CA ALA A 219 8.17 22.04 -4.53
C ALA A 219 8.13 20.66 -3.84
N SER A 220 8.65 19.63 -4.50
CA SER A 220 8.77 18.28 -3.92
C SER A 220 10.09 18.12 -3.13
N SER A 221 11.16 18.80 -3.56
CA SER A 221 12.48 18.77 -2.91
C SER A 221 12.59 19.70 -1.69
N LEU A 222 11.92 20.85 -1.72
CA LEU A 222 11.56 21.53 -0.48
C LEU A 222 10.36 20.77 0.03
N GLY A 223 10.59 19.69 0.78
CA GLY A 223 9.53 19.13 1.58
C GLY A 223 8.85 20.31 2.29
N GLU A 224 7.58 20.56 1.98
CA GLU A 224 6.67 20.90 3.05
C GLU A 224 6.84 19.74 4.02
N ALA A 225 7.80 19.92 4.93
CA ALA A 225 8.01 19.06 6.06
C ALA A 225 6.61 18.89 6.60
N THR A 226 6.04 17.70 6.45
CA THR A 226 4.78 17.35 7.11
C THR A 226 4.87 18.00 8.47
N PRO A 227 4.02 19.01 8.78
CA PRO A 227 4.29 19.90 9.90
C PRO A 227 4.56 18.99 11.08
N ILE A 228 5.81 19.02 11.59
CA ILE A 228 6.24 18.10 12.64
C ILE A 228 5.22 18.30 13.72
N ASN A 229 4.33 17.32 13.90
CA ASN A 229 3.13 17.52 14.69
C ASN A 229 3.63 17.90 16.09
N PRO A 230 3.53 19.16 16.53
CA PRO A 230 4.36 19.67 17.62
C PRO A 230 4.00 18.96 18.94
N GLN A 231 2.79 18.40 19.00
CA GLN A 231 2.28 17.53 20.06
C GLN A 231 3.09 16.23 20.24
N LEU A 232 3.78 15.72 19.22
CA LEU A 232 4.58 14.49 19.30
C LEU A 232 5.81 14.67 20.20
N MET A 233 6.32 15.90 20.35
CA MET A 233 7.42 16.25 21.25
C MET A 233 7.07 16.06 22.73
N LEU A 234 5.77 16.07 23.06
CA LEU A 234 5.25 15.93 24.43
C LEU A 234 4.84 14.47 24.76
N LYS A 235 4.82 13.56 23.78
CA LYS A 235 4.43 12.15 24.01
C LYS A 235 5.63 11.34 24.52
N SER A 236 5.41 10.48 25.51
CA SER A 236 6.48 9.65 26.08
C SER A 236 7.05 8.68 25.03
N GLN A 237 8.38 8.61 24.94
CA GLN A 237 9.13 7.84 23.95
C GLN A 237 8.83 6.33 23.95
N LYS A 238 8.17 5.79 25.00
CA LYS A 238 7.83 4.36 25.11
C LYS A 238 6.85 3.84 24.04
N LYS A 239 6.23 4.70 23.22
CA LYS A 239 5.24 4.30 22.20
C LYS A 239 5.62 4.60 20.74
N LEU A 240 6.77 5.21 20.46
CA LEU A 240 7.20 5.47 19.08
C LEU A 240 8.16 4.35 18.65
N LYS A 241 7.74 3.50 17.70
CA LYS A 241 8.67 2.62 16.98
C LYS A 241 9.80 3.52 16.42
N LYS A 242 11.07 3.10 16.54
CA LYS A 242 12.20 3.80 15.91
C LYS A 242 11.84 4.01 14.43
N LYS A 243 11.77 5.26 13.97
CA LYS A 243 11.64 5.55 12.54
C LYS A 243 12.83 4.90 11.82
N LYS A 244 12.60 4.37 10.62
CA LYS A 244 13.71 3.91 9.77
C LYS A 244 14.62 5.12 9.49
N ALA A 245 15.92 4.88 9.44
CA ALA A 245 16.88 5.92 9.07
C ALA A 245 16.66 6.26 7.60
N GLU A 246 15.91 7.34 7.34
CA GLU A 246 15.97 8.06 6.07
C GLU A 246 17.27 8.88 6.11
N GLY A 247 17.95 8.97 4.96
CA GLY A 247 19.19 9.72 4.84
C GLY A 247 19.00 11.18 5.27
N TYR A 248 20.11 11.85 5.60
CA TYR A 248 20.10 13.28 5.90
C TYR A 248 19.45 14.05 4.74
N ASP A 249 18.55 14.98 5.05
CA ASP A 249 18.02 15.91 4.04
C ASP A 249 19.21 16.62 3.37
N ASP A 250 19.33 16.47 2.05
CA ASP A 250 20.33 17.14 1.21
C ASP A 250 20.09 18.65 1.27
N GLY A 251 20.63 19.30 2.30
CA GLY A 251 20.43 20.72 2.59
C GLY A 251 20.44 21.05 4.09
N ALA A 252 20.31 20.05 4.97
CA ALA A 252 20.54 20.23 6.39
C ALA A 252 22.05 20.20 6.68
N LEU A 253 22.77 21.26 6.28
CA LEU A 253 23.82 21.75 7.17
C LEU A 253 23.16 21.83 8.55
N ILE A 254 23.73 21.18 9.54
CA ILE A 254 23.24 21.24 10.92
C ILE A 254 23.48 22.68 11.37
N VAL A 255 22.57 23.59 10.99
CA VAL A 255 22.61 24.99 11.38
C VAL A 255 22.23 24.95 12.84
N TYR A 256 23.26 25.07 13.67
CA TYR A 256 23.10 25.33 15.08
C TYR A 256 22.28 26.63 15.20
N ALA A 257 21.01 26.47 15.59
CA ALA A 257 20.04 27.55 15.64
C ALA A 257 19.86 28.01 17.09
N GLU A 258 20.21 29.27 17.37
CA GLU A 258 20.01 29.92 18.66
C GLU A 258 18.66 30.64 18.67
N LEU A 259 17.88 30.42 19.74
CA LEU A 259 16.58 31.05 19.94
C LEU A 259 16.65 32.00 21.14
N PRO A 260 16.43 33.31 20.96
CA PRO A 260 16.32 34.25 22.07
C PRO A 260 15.11 33.92 22.96
N SER A 261 15.30 34.02 24.28
CA SER A 261 14.25 33.70 25.26
C SER A 261 12.98 34.54 25.12
N GLU A 262 13.09 35.80 24.69
CA GLU A 262 11.94 36.69 24.44
C GLU A 262 11.02 36.18 23.33
N LYS A 263 11.62 35.74 22.21
CA LYS A 263 10.86 35.15 21.09
C LYS A 263 10.22 33.83 21.47
N PHE A 264 10.89 33.05 22.32
CA PHE A 264 10.36 31.80 22.85
C PHE A 264 9.13 32.01 23.76
N ILE A 265 9.17 33.06 24.60
CA ILE A 265 8.12 33.34 25.57
C ILE A 265 6.92 34.03 24.90
N SER A 266 7.14 34.93 23.95
CA SER A 266 6.09 35.71 23.29
C SER A 266 5.26 34.92 22.27
N ASP A 267 5.86 33.94 21.58
CA ASP A 267 5.20 33.24 20.46
C ASP A 267 4.27 32.09 20.94
N PRO A 268 2.96 32.12 20.61
CA PRO A 268 2.04 31.02 20.91
C PRO A 268 2.42 29.69 20.21
N GLY A 269 3.23 29.75 19.15
CA GLY A 269 3.81 28.63 18.40
C GLY A 269 5.17 28.13 18.90
N TYR A 270 5.54 28.37 20.16
CA TYR A 270 6.85 28.02 20.76
C TYR A 270 7.34 26.58 20.51
N LEU A 271 6.46 25.59 20.34
CA LEU A 271 6.84 24.20 20.06
C LEU A 271 7.51 24.02 18.69
N HIS A 272 7.09 24.81 17.69
CA HIS A 272 7.68 24.77 16.36
C HIS A 272 9.06 25.46 16.34
N LEU A 273 9.21 26.52 17.15
CA LEU A 273 10.49 27.18 17.40
C LEU A 273 11.47 26.27 18.14
N LEU A 274 11.03 25.60 19.20
CA LEU A 274 11.85 24.63 19.94
C LEU A 274 12.23 23.40 19.11
N ALA A 275 11.41 22.98 18.15
CA ALA A 275 11.73 21.86 17.27
C ALA A 275 12.87 22.20 16.29
N LYS A 276 13.02 23.48 15.94
CA LYS A 276 14.07 23.98 15.05
C LYS A 276 15.32 24.43 15.81
N ALA A 277 15.16 24.94 17.03
CA ALA A 277 16.25 25.46 17.86
C ALA A 277 17.14 24.34 18.41
N SER A 278 18.44 24.63 18.53
CA SER A 278 19.41 23.77 19.24
C SER A 278 19.67 24.30 20.66
N LYS A 279 19.73 25.62 20.83
CA LYS A 279 19.92 26.31 22.11
C LYS A 279 18.90 27.45 22.29
N VAL A 280 18.40 27.63 23.50
CA VAL A 280 17.64 28.82 23.90
C VAL A 280 18.56 29.71 24.74
N VAL A 281 18.82 30.92 24.26
CA VAL A 281 19.63 31.91 24.96
C VAL A 281 18.73 32.65 25.94
N LEU A 282 18.94 32.41 27.23
CA LEU A 282 18.24 33.09 28.32
C LEU A 282 18.90 34.44 28.59
N SER A 283 18.11 35.51 28.66
CA SER A 283 18.54 36.85 29.09
C SER A 283 18.85 36.84 30.59
N ASP A 284 19.71 37.75 31.07
CA ASP A 284 20.18 37.73 32.47
C ASP A 284 19.05 37.98 33.49
N GLU A 285 18.04 38.76 33.12
CA GLU A 285 16.80 38.93 33.89
C GLU A 285 16.02 37.60 34.06
N HIS A 286 15.97 36.78 33.01
CA HIS A 286 15.29 35.48 33.03
C HIS A 286 16.11 34.41 33.79
N LYS A 287 17.44 34.57 33.89
CA LYS A 287 18.30 33.71 34.72
C LYS A 287 18.15 34.00 36.21
N ALA A 288 17.89 35.25 36.59
CA ALA A 288 17.76 35.69 37.98
C ALA A 288 16.37 35.42 38.60
N SER A 289 15.40 34.95 37.82
CA SER A 289 14.03 34.69 38.31
C SER A 289 14.00 33.51 39.31
N PRO A 290 13.26 33.63 40.44
CA PRO A 290 13.13 32.57 41.45
C PRO A 290 12.56 31.24 40.93
N HIS A 291 11.93 31.25 39.75
CA HIS A 291 11.32 30.07 39.13
C HIS A 291 12.27 29.36 38.14
N THR A 292 13.45 29.94 37.85
CA THR A 292 14.45 29.37 36.95
C THR A 292 15.46 28.54 37.75
N ILE A 293 15.18 27.25 37.89
CA ILE A 293 16.07 26.28 38.57
C ILE A 293 17.30 25.99 37.70
N ALA A 294 18.45 25.68 38.30
CA ALA A 294 19.70 25.34 37.59
C ALA A 294 19.50 24.25 36.49
N GLU A 295 18.62 23.27 36.74
CA GLU A 295 18.23 22.23 35.77
C GLU A 295 17.59 22.80 34.49
N ILE A 296 16.85 23.92 34.59
CA ILE A 296 16.20 24.56 33.44
C ILE A 296 17.25 25.28 32.57
N ILE A 297 18.24 25.91 33.21
CA ILE A 297 19.34 26.59 32.51
C ILE A 297 20.16 25.57 31.71
N GLU A 298 20.48 24.43 32.32
CA GLU A 298 21.22 23.35 31.66
C GLU A 298 20.42 22.76 30.49
N THR A 299 19.13 22.49 30.69
CA THR A 299 18.29 21.96 29.61
C THR A 299 18.05 22.97 28.47
N CYS A 300 18.21 24.28 28.68
CA CYS A 300 18.13 25.30 27.63
C CYS A 300 19.39 25.36 26.75
N ASN A 301 20.53 24.85 27.22
CA ASN A 301 21.75 24.74 26.43
C ASN A 301 21.67 23.66 25.34
N ASP A 302 20.98 22.54 25.61
CA ASP A 302 20.71 21.50 24.62
C ASP A 302 19.24 21.04 24.63
N ILE A 303 18.48 21.58 23.67
CA ILE A 303 17.05 21.29 23.54
C ILE A 303 16.82 19.88 22.96
N LYS A 304 17.76 19.35 22.18
CA LYS A 304 17.61 18.04 21.50
C LYS A 304 17.75 16.87 22.46
N VAL A 305 18.47 17.07 23.57
CA VAL A 305 18.59 16.12 24.68
C VAL A 305 17.40 16.20 25.65
N SER A 306 16.63 17.30 25.63
CA SER A 306 15.49 17.49 26.53
C SER A 306 14.29 16.58 26.21
N GLY A 307 13.80 15.88 27.23
CA GLY A 307 12.64 15.00 27.15
C GLY A 307 11.30 15.73 27.35
N PRO A 308 10.17 15.00 27.33
CA PRO A 308 8.83 15.59 27.47
C PRO A 308 8.62 16.33 28.80
N ARG A 309 9.24 15.86 29.90
CA ARG A 309 9.09 16.48 31.23
C ARG A 309 9.78 17.84 31.27
N GLU A 310 10.98 17.90 30.75
CA GLU A 310 11.82 19.09 30.70
C GLU A 310 11.19 20.14 29.76
N LYS A 311 10.63 19.71 28.62
CA LYS A 311 9.86 20.57 27.71
C LYS A 311 8.59 21.14 28.34
N HIS A 312 7.89 20.34 29.16
CA HIS A 312 6.73 20.81 29.92
C HIS A 312 7.11 21.82 31.02
N MET A 313 8.24 21.60 31.68
CA MET A 313 8.77 22.49 32.72
C MET A 313 9.12 23.87 32.15
N LYS A 314 9.83 23.93 31.02
CA LYS A 314 10.14 25.19 30.31
C LYS A 314 8.89 25.99 29.94
N ARG A 315 7.82 25.32 29.54
CA ARG A 315 6.53 25.95 29.22
C ARG A 315 5.84 26.53 30.46
N ASN A 316 5.89 25.82 31.59
CA ASN A 316 5.27 26.32 32.82
C ASN A 316 6.03 27.56 33.31
N VAL A 317 7.36 27.53 33.32
CA VAL A 317 8.17 28.72 33.66
C VAL A 317 7.92 29.88 32.69
N SER A 318 7.83 29.62 31.39
CA SER A 318 7.47 30.65 30.40
C SER A 318 6.09 31.28 30.67
N LYS A 319 5.10 30.50 31.12
CA LYS A 319 3.77 31.02 31.49
C LYS A 319 3.80 31.80 32.79
N ASP A 320 4.59 31.37 33.76
CA ASP A 320 4.69 32.02 35.07
C ASP A 320 5.45 33.34 34.97
N VAL A 321 6.44 33.43 34.07
CA VAL A 321 7.14 34.69 33.72
C VAL A 321 6.20 35.67 33.01
N LEU A 322 5.32 35.18 32.12
CA LEU A 322 4.29 36.01 31.49
C LEU A 322 3.22 36.51 32.48
N HIS A 323 2.81 35.67 33.45
CA HIS A 323 1.80 36.05 34.45
C HIS A 323 2.27 37.14 35.42
N LYS A 324 3.59 37.35 35.60
CA LYS A 324 4.11 38.49 36.36
C LYS A 324 3.99 39.83 35.62
N ASN A 325 3.89 39.82 34.28
CA ASN A 325 3.75 41.03 33.47
C ASN A 325 2.28 41.38 33.15
N THR A 326 1.31 40.58 33.58
CA THR A 326 -0.12 40.86 33.38
C THR A 326 -0.89 40.58 34.67
N VAL A 327 -0.80 41.50 35.62
CA VAL A 327 -1.87 41.66 36.63
C VAL A 327 -2.92 42.59 36.03
N SER A 328 -3.94 42.01 35.40
CA SER A 328 -5.33 42.47 35.41
C SER A 328 -6.13 41.65 34.40
N PHE A 329 -7.35 41.27 34.79
CA PHE A 329 -8.35 40.52 34.04
C PHE A 329 -8.23 38.98 34.04
N GLU A 330 -8.35 38.39 35.22
CA GLU A 330 -8.97 37.06 35.35
C GLU A 330 -10.27 37.16 36.16
N ASP A 331 -11.40 37.30 35.47
CA ASP A 331 -12.67 36.71 35.87
C ASP A 331 -13.56 36.63 34.63
N GLU A 332 -13.72 35.42 34.07
CA GLU A 332 -14.93 34.95 33.34
C GLU A 332 -14.70 33.67 32.50
N LYS A 333 -13.46 33.30 32.13
CA LYS A 333 -13.26 32.19 31.16
C LYS A 333 -13.40 30.77 31.73
N LYS A 334 -13.57 30.60 33.05
CA LYS A 334 -13.70 29.27 33.70
C LYS A 334 -15.05 28.57 33.51
N LYS A 335 -16.06 29.19 32.89
CA LYS A 335 -17.39 28.56 32.69
C LYS A 335 -17.66 27.90 31.32
N ARG A 336 -16.81 28.07 30.30
CA ARG A 336 -17.13 27.60 28.92
C ARG A 336 -16.51 26.27 28.49
N LYS A 337 -15.64 25.64 29.28
CA LYS A 337 -14.82 24.50 28.83
C LYS A 337 -15.34 23.11 29.22
N LYS A 338 -16.67 22.93 29.28
CA LYS A 338 -17.27 21.64 29.67
C LYS A 338 -18.18 20.99 28.60
N ASN A 339 -18.35 21.60 27.42
CA ASN A 339 -19.33 21.09 26.44
C ASN A 339 -18.81 20.57 25.09
N ASP A 340 -17.52 20.70 24.75
CA ASP A 340 -17.07 20.38 23.37
C ASP A 340 -16.26 19.08 23.21
N ASP A 341 -16.31 18.16 24.18
CA ASP A 341 -15.60 16.87 24.12
C ASP A 341 -16.47 15.69 23.62
N LYS A 342 -17.45 15.95 22.76
CA LYS A 342 -18.24 14.87 22.12
C LYS A 342 -18.66 15.22 20.69
N LEU A 343 -17.73 15.26 19.74
CA LEU A 343 -18.05 15.03 18.33
C LEU A 343 -16.79 14.81 17.48
N PHE A 344 -16.32 13.56 17.38
CA PHE A 344 -15.70 12.97 16.17
C PHE A 344 -15.18 11.57 16.53
N ASP A 345 -16.06 10.57 16.39
CA ASP A 345 -15.65 9.17 16.27
C ASP A 345 -16.52 8.53 15.20
N SER A 346 -16.05 8.58 13.95
CA SER A 346 -16.56 7.73 12.89
C SER A 346 -15.52 7.62 11.77
N GLU A 347 -15.06 6.38 11.60
CA GLU A 347 -14.50 5.80 10.37
C GLU A 347 -13.03 6.11 10.03
N GLU A 348 -12.14 5.23 10.50
CA GLU A 348 -11.17 4.60 9.60
C GLU A 348 -10.65 3.28 10.19
N GLU A 349 -11.24 2.17 9.77
CA GLU A 349 -10.80 0.81 10.07
C GLU A 349 -10.03 0.23 8.87
N VAL A 350 -8.82 -0.29 9.16
CA VAL A 350 -8.11 -1.40 8.49
C VAL A 350 -7.35 -1.12 7.18
N TYR A 351 -6.01 -1.12 7.27
CA TYR A 351 -5.17 -2.12 6.58
C TYR A 351 -3.98 -2.54 7.46
N ARG A 352 -4.00 -3.81 7.87
CA ARG A 352 -2.97 -4.49 8.65
C ARG A 352 -1.93 -5.03 7.66
N SER A 353 -0.71 -4.49 7.67
CA SER A 353 0.41 -5.04 6.91
C SER A 353 0.89 -6.32 7.58
N ASP A 354 0.81 -7.45 6.86
CA ASP A 354 1.47 -8.69 7.24
C ASP A 354 2.99 -8.50 7.05
N GLU A 355 3.74 -8.57 8.15
CA GLU A 355 5.21 -8.56 8.17
C GLU A 355 5.70 -9.98 7.84
N GLU A 356 6.39 -10.12 6.71
CA GLU A 356 7.18 -11.31 6.36
C GLU A 356 8.49 -11.28 7.18
N TYR A 357 8.80 -12.39 7.85
CA TYR A 357 10.03 -12.57 8.59
C TYR A 357 11.18 -12.88 7.61
N ASP A 358 12.05 -11.91 7.34
CA ASP A 358 13.39 -12.16 6.80
C ASP A 358 14.24 -12.80 7.91
N ASN A 359 14.49 -14.12 7.79
CA ASN A 359 15.58 -14.79 8.50
C ASN A 359 16.77 -14.88 7.55
N ASP A 360 17.59 -13.82 7.53
CA ASP A 360 18.93 -13.88 6.95
C ASP A 360 19.88 -14.54 7.96
N ASP A 361 20.13 -15.84 7.79
CA ASP A 361 21.26 -16.53 8.41
C ASP A 361 22.48 -16.44 7.47
N PRO A 362 23.57 -15.72 7.85
CA PRO A 362 24.76 -15.55 7.02
C PRO A 362 25.59 -16.83 6.81
N ARG A 363 25.31 -17.94 7.51
CA ARG A 363 26.14 -19.17 7.42
C ARG A 363 25.82 -20.07 6.23
N ALA A 364 24.69 -19.87 5.54
CA ALA A 364 24.31 -20.70 4.38
C ALA A 364 25.00 -20.28 3.06
N ALA A 365 25.58 -19.08 2.99
CA ALA A 365 26.10 -18.50 1.75
C ALA A 365 27.46 -19.06 1.28
N LYS A 366 28.17 -19.82 2.12
CA LYS A 366 29.58 -20.20 1.86
C LYS A 366 29.82 -21.58 1.23
N ARG A 367 28.78 -22.36 0.90
CA ARG A 367 28.94 -23.76 0.41
C ARG A 367 28.46 -24.03 -1.02
N LYS A 368 28.20 -23.01 -1.85
CA LYS A 368 27.79 -23.22 -3.25
C LYS A 368 28.62 -22.37 -4.22
N ALA A 369 29.94 -22.52 -4.13
CA ALA A 369 30.80 -22.42 -5.29
C ALA A 369 31.15 -23.86 -5.67
N ASP A 370 31.17 -24.13 -6.96
CA ASP A 370 31.50 -25.43 -7.60
C ASP A 370 30.34 -26.41 -7.85
N VAL A 371 30.42 -27.00 -9.05
CA VAL A 371 29.45 -27.83 -9.79
C VAL A 371 28.52 -27.03 -10.73
N LYS A 372 29.04 -26.74 -11.93
CA LYS A 372 28.27 -26.34 -13.12
C LYS A 372 27.55 -27.57 -13.69
N GLY A 373 26.22 -27.56 -13.65
CA GLY A 373 25.36 -28.49 -14.37
C GLY A 373 23.99 -27.84 -14.68
N PRO A 374 23.22 -28.35 -15.65
CA PRO A 374 21.91 -27.84 -16.00
C PRO A 374 20.99 -27.87 -14.76
N ALA A 375 20.29 -26.77 -14.48
CA ALA A 375 19.47 -26.64 -13.27
C ALA A 375 18.37 -27.72 -13.26
N THR A 376 18.53 -28.72 -12.39
CA THR A 376 17.54 -29.77 -12.16
C THR A 376 16.20 -29.15 -11.80
N LYS A 377 15.10 -29.62 -12.42
CA LYS A 377 13.74 -29.21 -12.09
C LYS A 377 13.57 -29.28 -10.56
N LYS A 378 13.20 -28.16 -9.92
CA LYS A 378 12.95 -28.15 -8.47
C LYS A 378 11.78 -29.08 -8.18
N ILE A 379 12.07 -30.27 -7.68
CA ILE A 379 11.06 -31.24 -7.25
C ILE A 379 10.31 -30.62 -6.06
N LYS A 380 8.97 -30.66 -6.12
CA LYS A 380 8.15 -30.17 -5.00
C LYS A 380 8.21 -31.22 -3.89
N LEU A 381 8.84 -30.85 -2.78
CA LEU A 381 8.96 -31.71 -1.61
C LEU A 381 7.60 -31.91 -0.93
N THR A 382 7.36 -33.12 -0.42
CA THR A 382 6.18 -33.42 0.40
C THR A 382 6.29 -32.78 1.81
N PRO A 383 5.19 -32.60 2.55
CA PRO A 383 5.24 -32.09 3.94
C PRO A 383 6.14 -32.91 4.87
N VAL A 384 6.23 -34.23 4.63
CA VAL A 384 7.09 -35.15 5.36
C VAL A 384 8.57 -34.89 5.03
N GLU A 385 8.90 -34.74 3.75
CA GLU A 385 10.26 -34.38 3.31
C GLU A 385 10.69 -33.01 3.81
N LEU A 386 9.78 -32.03 3.86
CA LEU A 386 10.06 -30.72 4.43
C LEU A 386 10.36 -30.80 5.93
N ALA A 387 9.63 -31.65 6.67
CA ALA A 387 9.89 -31.89 8.09
C ALA A 387 11.23 -32.62 8.32
N MET A 388 11.62 -33.55 7.44
CA MET A 388 12.94 -34.19 7.48
C MET A 388 14.05 -33.19 7.15
N GLY A 389 13.85 -32.34 6.14
CA GLY A 389 14.77 -31.26 5.79
C GLY A 389 14.97 -30.26 6.93
N GLU A 390 13.90 -29.93 7.67
CA GLU A 390 13.99 -29.10 8.89
C GLU A 390 14.91 -29.76 9.94
N LYS A 391 14.77 -31.08 10.17
CA LYS A 391 15.64 -31.83 11.08
C LYS A 391 17.11 -31.86 10.63
N MET A 392 17.38 -31.90 9.32
CA MET A 392 18.74 -31.86 8.78
C MET A 392 19.43 -30.50 9.00
N ILE A 393 18.66 -29.41 9.11
CA ILE A 393 19.19 -28.07 9.33
C ILE A 393 19.65 -27.88 10.78
N TYR A 394 18.91 -28.42 11.74
CA TYR A 394 19.13 -28.13 13.16
C TYR A 394 20.39 -28.77 13.76
N SER A 395 20.82 -29.94 13.29
CA SER A 395 22.01 -30.62 13.82
C SER A 395 22.69 -31.51 12.79
N SER A 396 24.03 -31.56 12.85
CA SER A 396 24.82 -32.49 12.04
C SER A 396 24.66 -33.95 12.49
N LYS A 397 24.24 -34.18 13.74
CA LYS A 397 23.92 -35.52 14.25
C LYS A 397 22.60 -36.02 13.67
N THR A 398 21.55 -35.20 13.74
CA THR A 398 20.24 -35.56 13.17
C THR A 398 20.29 -35.72 11.66
N ARG A 399 21.22 -35.02 10.99
CA ARG A 399 21.52 -35.25 9.58
C ARG A 399 22.11 -36.65 9.34
N ARG A 400 23.13 -37.07 10.11
CA ARG A 400 23.71 -38.41 10.02
C ARG A 400 22.68 -39.50 10.33
N ASP A 401 21.90 -39.32 11.40
CA ASP A 401 20.83 -40.26 11.76
C ASP A 401 19.77 -40.40 10.63
N LEU A 402 19.53 -39.33 9.87
CA LEU A 402 18.64 -39.36 8.69
C LEU A 402 19.29 -39.99 7.45
N GLU A 403 20.60 -39.79 7.26
CA GLU A 403 21.39 -40.44 6.20
C GLU A 403 21.41 -41.96 6.45
N ASP A 404 21.64 -42.39 7.70
CA ASP A 404 21.59 -43.79 8.12
C ASP A 404 20.18 -44.38 7.98
N TRP A 405 19.13 -43.63 8.36
CA TRP A 405 17.73 -44.04 8.13
C TRP A 405 17.39 -44.20 6.64
N GLY A 406 18.09 -43.45 5.77
CA GLY A 406 17.98 -43.58 4.33
C GLY A 406 18.27 -45.00 3.85
N TRP A 407 19.20 -45.69 4.51
CA TRP A 407 19.52 -47.10 4.29
C TRP A 407 18.47 -48.01 4.96
N ASN A 408 17.46 -48.41 4.19
CA ASN A 408 16.36 -49.25 4.66
C ASN A 408 16.14 -50.47 3.75
N ARG A 409 15.21 -51.34 4.13
CA ARG A 409 14.85 -52.58 3.39
C ARG A 409 14.56 -52.35 1.90
N TYR A 410 14.13 -51.15 1.51
CA TYR A 410 13.67 -50.80 0.16
C TYR A 410 14.69 -49.98 -0.63
N THR A 411 15.98 -50.00 -0.27
CA THR A 411 17.01 -49.15 -0.89
C THR A 411 17.68 -49.72 -2.12
N SER A 412 17.71 -51.05 -2.25
CA SER A 412 18.33 -51.75 -3.38
C SER A 412 17.24 -52.30 -4.30
N ASN A 413 16.52 -51.41 -4.98
CA ASN A 413 15.49 -51.79 -5.96
C ASN A 413 16.10 -51.92 -7.36
N ASP A 414 15.58 -52.85 -8.16
CA ASP A 414 16.01 -53.04 -9.54
C ASP A 414 15.52 -51.91 -10.47
N ASP A 415 16.35 -51.54 -11.45
CA ASP A 415 15.99 -50.57 -12.49
C ASP A 415 15.28 -51.26 -13.67
N GLY A 416 14.33 -50.58 -14.33
CA GLY A 416 13.67 -51.08 -15.55
C GLY A 416 12.40 -51.92 -15.34
N LEU A 417 11.79 -51.86 -14.15
CA LEU A 417 10.55 -52.56 -13.80
C LEU A 417 9.31 -51.98 -14.52
N PRO A 418 8.29 -52.79 -14.82
CA PRO A 418 7.01 -52.30 -15.36
C PRO A 418 6.30 -51.30 -14.44
N ASP A 419 5.68 -50.27 -15.01
CA ASP A 419 5.01 -49.19 -14.26
C ASP A 419 3.94 -49.70 -13.27
N TRP A 420 3.20 -50.76 -13.64
CA TRP A 420 2.16 -51.34 -12.79
C TRP A 420 2.74 -51.95 -11.51
N PHE A 421 3.94 -52.54 -11.59
CA PHE A 421 4.64 -53.14 -10.46
C PHE A 421 5.22 -52.03 -9.56
N VAL A 422 5.85 -51.03 -10.17
CA VAL A 422 6.41 -49.87 -9.46
C VAL A 422 5.33 -49.08 -8.71
N ASP A 423 4.14 -48.92 -9.30
CA ASP A 423 3.02 -48.24 -8.63
C ASP A 423 2.39 -49.05 -7.50
N ASP A 424 2.48 -50.38 -7.56
CA ASP A 424 2.06 -51.25 -6.47
C ASP A 424 3.07 -51.25 -5.31
N GLU A 425 4.36 -51.33 -5.62
CA GLU A 425 5.44 -51.17 -4.64
C GLU A 425 5.36 -49.82 -3.90
N LYS A 426 5.10 -48.71 -4.60
CA LYS A 426 4.91 -47.38 -3.94
C LYS A 426 3.76 -47.37 -2.92
N LYS A 427 2.75 -48.23 -3.07
CA LYS A 427 1.63 -48.31 -2.10
C LYS A 427 2.04 -49.08 -0.85
N HIS A 428 2.76 -50.19 -1.02
CA HIS A 428 3.05 -51.15 0.05
C HIS A 428 4.42 -50.95 0.71
N CYS A 429 5.43 -50.51 -0.03
CA CYS A 429 6.80 -50.31 0.44
C CYS A 429 7.01 -48.88 0.99
N ARG A 430 6.35 -48.56 2.11
CA ARG A 430 6.45 -47.24 2.77
C ARG A 430 7.23 -47.32 4.08
N ALA A 431 8.41 -46.69 4.12
CA ALA A 431 9.15 -46.52 5.36
C ALA A 431 8.51 -45.45 6.25
N ILE A 432 8.41 -45.71 7.56
CA ILE A 432 7.91 -44.73 8.53
C ILE A 432 9.01 -43.70 8.79
N ALA A 433 8.79 -42.46 8.34
CA ALA A 433 9.76 -41.38 8.49
C ALA A 433 10.00 -41.04 9.99
N PRO A 434 11.25 -40.78 10.41
CA PRO A 434 11.60 -40.50 11.80
C PRO A 434 11.31 -39.02 12.13
N VAL A 435 10.08 -38.57 11.90
CA VAL A 435 9.61 -37.19 12.14
C VAL A 435 8.37 -37.17 13.02
N GLU A 436 8.25 -36.15 13.86
CA GLU A 436 7.07 -35.97 14.69
C GLU A 436 5.85 -35.63 13.82
N ARG A 437 4.70 -36.27 14.10
CA ARG A 437 3.45 -36.01 13.38
C ARG A 437 3.01 -34.55 13.46
N ASP A 438 3.31 -33.87 14.55
CA ASP A 438 2.96 -32.45 14.73
C ASP A 438 3.75 -31.53 13.80
N ARG A 439 4.98 -31.91 13.43
CA ARG A 439 5.80 -31.18 12.45
C ARG A 439 5.28 -31.35 11.04
N VAL A 440 4.88 -32.56 10.68
CA VAL A 440 4.22 -32.83 9.39
C VAL A 440 2.94 -32.02 9.27
N LYS A 441 2.10 -32.02 10.33
CA LYS A 441 0.88 -31.18 10.39
C LYS A 441 1.17 -29.70 10.22
N HIS A 442 2.25 -29.19 10.82
CA HIS A 442 2.65 -27.80 10.64
C HIS A 442 2.90 -27.44 9.16
N TYR A 443 3.60 -28.30 8.42
CA TYR A 443 3.84 -28.10 7.00
C TYR A 443 2.58 -28.31 6.15
N GLU A 444 1.70 -29.23 6.52
CA GLU A 444 0.38 -29.39 5.88
C GLU A 444 -0.49 -28.14 6.06
N GLU A 445 -0.54 -27.57 7.27
CA GLU A 445 -1.26 -26.33 7.56
C GLU A 445 -0.66 -25.15 6.78
N LYS A 446 0.67 -25.05 6.74
CA LYS A 446 1.37 -24.02 5.95
C LYS A 446 1.06 -24.14 4.45
N ALA A 447 1.00 -25.37 3.92
CA ALA A 447 0.61 -25.62 2.53
C ALA A 447 -0.87 -25.28 2.26
N LYS A 448 -1.75 -25.53 3.24
CA LYS A 448 -3.17 -25.12 3.18
C LYS A 448 -3.31 -23.60 3.23
N ASP A 449 -2.59 -22.90 4.11
CA ASP A 449 -2.69 -21.44 4.26
C ASP A 449 -2.35 -20.70 2.97
N LEU A 450 -1.35 -21.15 2.21
CA LEU A 450 -1.01 -20.62 0.89
C LEU A 450 -2.17 -20.72 -0.11
N ASN A 451 -3.01 -21.76 0.02
CA ASN A 451 -4.12 -22.03 -0.91
C ASN A 451 -5.49 -21.49 -0.45
N VAL A 452 -5.66 -21.12 0.83
CA VAL A 452 -7.00 -20.95 1.42
C VAL A 452 -7.56 -19.52 1.31
N LYS A 453 -6.77 -18.48 1.04
CA LYS A 453 -7.29 -17.09 1.05
C LYS A 453 -6.84 -16.18 -0.10
N PRO A 454 -7.04 -16.58 -1.37
CA PRO A 454 -6.90 -15.60 -2.45
C PRO A 454 -7.95 -14.49 -2.27
N ILE A 455 -7.54 -13.24 -2.52
CA ILE A 455 -8.39 -12.05 -2.39
C ILE A 455 -9.75 -12.24 -3.09
N LYS A 456 -9.74 -12.93 -4.24
CA LYS A 456 -10.95 -13.30 -4.99
C LYS A 456 -11.96 -14.11 -4.15
N LYS A 457 -11.53 -15.17 -3.47
CA LYS A 457 -12.43 -16.00 -2.63
C LYS A 457 -12.94 -15.23 -1.40
N VAL A 458 -12.14 -14.30 -0.88
CA VAL A 458 -12.56 -13.43 0.24
C VAL A 458 -13.65 -12.46 -0.21
N VAL A 459 -13.48 -11.82 -1.36
CA VAL A 459 -14.48 -10.92 -1.96
C VAL A 459 -15.74 -11.70 -2.33
N GLU A 460 -15.60 -12.88 -2.94
CA GLU A 460 -16.72 -13.76 -3.29
C GLU A 460 -17.52 -14.19 -2.05
N ALA A 461 -16.83 -14.56 -0.96
CA ALA A 461 -17.47 -14.88 0.32
C ALA A 461 -18.20 -13.68 0.93
N LYS A 462 -17.62 -12.47 0.87
CA LYS A 462 -18.30 -11.22 1.31
C LYS A 462 -19.55 -10.94 0.48
N MET A 463 -19.45 -11.07 -0.85
CA MET A 463 -20.58 -10.85 -1.76
C MET A 463 -21.69 -11.90 -1.56
N ARG A 464 -21.34 -13.16 -1.33
CA ARG A 464 -22.30 -14.22 -0.99
C ARG A 464 -23.02 -13.92 0.31
N LYS A 465 -22.33 -13.41 1.34
CA LYS A 465 -22.95 -12.97 2.60
C LYS A 465 -23.87 -11.77 2.39
N LYS A 466 -23.43 -10.74 1.66
CA LYS A 466 -24.24 -9.56 1.32
C LYS A 466 -25.51 -9.95 0.54
N ARG A 467 -25.39 -10.83 -0.46
CA ARG A 467 -26.54 -11.35 -1.23
C ARG A 467 -27.52 -12.13 -0.35
N LYS A 468 -27.04 -12.95 0.58
CA LYS A 468 -27.89 -13.66 1.54
C LYS A 468 -28.63 -12.70 2.48
N GLN A 469 -27.96 -11.65 2.96
CA GLN A 469 -28.58 -10.61 3.79
C GLN A 469 -29.64 -9.83 2.99
N ALA A 470 -29.33 -9.41 1.76
CA ALA A 470 -30.26 -8.71 0.89
C ALA A 470 -31.52 -9.54 0.61
N ARG A 471 -31.39 -10.83 0.25
CA ARG A 471 -32.54 -11.73 0.05
C ARG A 471 -33.38 -11.90 1.32
N LYS A 472 -32.74 -11.88 2.49
CA LYS A 472 -33.46 -11.96 3.78
C LYS A 472 -34.22 -10.67 4.10
N MET A 473 -33.65 -9.51 3.79
CA MET A 473 -34.31 -8.21 3.91
C MET A 473 -35.45 -8.05 2.91
N GLU A 474 -35.29 -8.52 1.68
CA GLU A 474 -36.35 -8.51 0.65
C GLU A 474 -37.55 -9.38 1.08
N LYS A 475 -37.29 -10.59 1.58
CA LYS A 475 -38.34 -11.44 2.16
C LYS A 475 -39.02 -10.80 3.37
N ALA A 476 -38.28 -10.04 4.18
CA ALA A 476 -38.84 -9.31 5.31
C ALA A 476 -39.70 -8.14 4.85
N LYS A 477 -39.29 -7.42 3.80
CA LYS A 477 -40.04 -6.32 3.19
C LYS A 477 -41.37 -6.82 2.61
N LYS A 478 -41.34 -7.92 1.83
CA LYS A 478 -42.57 -8.55 1.29
C LYS A 478 -43.54 -8.99 2.38
N ARG A 479 -43.02 -9.50 3.51
CA ARG A 479 -43.85 -9.85 4.68
C ARG A 479 -44.39 -8.61 5.40
N ALA A 480 -43.61 -7.54 5.49
CA ALA A 480 -44.04 -6.28 6.09
C ALA A 480 -45.12 -5.59 5.24
N GLU A 481 -45.01 -5.66 3.90
CA GLU A 481 -46.03 -5.20 2.96
C GLU A 481 -47.35 -5.98 3.15
N GLY A 482 -47.28 -7.30 3.31
CA GLY A 482 -48.47 -8.12 3.61
C GLY A 482 -49.15 -7.79 4.94
N VAL A 483 -48.37 -7.50 6.00
CA VAL A 483 -48.90 -7.07 7.32
C VAL A 483 -49.46 -5.65 7.28
N LEU A 484 -48.94 -4.79 6.41
CA LEU A 484 -49.48 -3.44 6.22
C LEU A 484 -50.82 -3.47 5.45
N ALA A 485 -50.94 -4.37 4.48
CA ALA A 485 -52.12 -4.52 3.62
C ALA A 485 -53.31 -5.25 4.29
N SER A 486 -53.11 -5.92 5.42
CA SER A 486 -54.21 -6.56 6.15
C SER A 486 -55.08 -5.51 6.85
N GLU A 487 -56.37 -5.44 6.51
CA GLU A 487 -57.33 -4.50 7.11
C GLU A 487 -57.83 -4.94 8.50
N GLU A 488 -57.69 -6.22 8.84
CA GLU A 488 -58.19 -6.82 10.09
C GLU A 488 -57.39 -6.47 11.36
N MET A 489 -56.14 -6.00 11.22
CA MET A 489 -55.25 -5.75 12.38
C MET A 489 -55.22 -4.28 12.82
N GLU A 490 -55.26 -4.06 14.15
CA GLU A 490 -55.10 -2.75 14.76
C GLU A 490 -53.69 -2.18 14.50
N HIS A 491 -53.57 -0.85 14.44
CA HIS A 491 -52.31 -0.16 14.11
C HIS A 491 -51.16 -0.51 15.07
N THR A 492 -51.45 -0.69 16.36
CA THR A 492 -50.44 -1.03 17.38
C THR A 492 -49.88 -2.46 17.19
N GLU A 493 -50.74 -3.41 16.80
CA GLU A 493 -50.38 -4.78 16.51
C GLU A 493 -49.55 -4.89 15.22
N LYS A 494 -49.93 -4.14 14.17
CA LYS A 494 -49.16 -3.99 12.93
C LYS A 494 -47.73 -3.53 13.22
N VAL A 495 -47.55 -2.50 14.04
CA VAL A 495 -46.23 -1.98 14.42
C VAL A 495 -45.40 -3.03 15.17
N ASN A 496 -46.02 -3.80 16.06
CA ASN A 496 -45.33 -4.85 16.82
C ASN A 496 -44.92 -6.03 15.93
N GLU A 497 -45.74 -6.39 14.95
CA GLU A 497 -45.44 -7.45 14.00
C GLU A 497 -44.35 -7.03 12.98
N LEU A 498 -44.40 -5.79 12.48
CA LEU A 498 -43.32 -5.20 11.69
C LEU A 498 -41.99 -5.25 12.45
N LYS A 499 -41.98 -4.83 13.73
CA LYS A 499 -40.78 -4.91 14.59
C LYS A 499 -40.28 -6.35 14.73
N LYS A 500 -41.16 -7.35 14.86
CA LYS A 500 -40.77 -8.78 14.92
C LYS A 500 -40.16 -9.26 13.59
N ILE A 501 -40.72 -8.86 12.45
CA ILE A 501 -40.24 -9.24 11.11
C ILE A 501 -38.85 -8.66 10.84
N TYR A 502 -38.65 -7.36 11.07
CA TYR A 502 -37.35 -6.71 10.87
C TYR A 502 -36.30 -7.21 11.87
N ARG A 503 -36.66 -7.44 13.14
CA ARG A 503 -35.76 -8.02 14.15
C ARG A 503 -35.31 -9.45 13.81
N LYS A 504 -36.15 -10.24 13.13
CA LYS A 504 -35.78 -11.56 12.61
C LYS A 504 -34.89 -11.45 11.36
N ALA A 505 -35.05 -10.40 10.55
CA ALA A 505 -34.31 -10.16 9.31
C ALA A 505 -32.87 -9.68 9.59
N THR A 506 -32.69 -8.74 10.52
CA THR A 506 -31.38 -8.21 10.91
C THR A 506 -30.47 -9.31 11.46
N THR A 507 -29.20 -9.27 11.11
CA THR A 507 -28.18 -10.15 11.71
C THR A 507 -28.08 -9.84 13.20
N LYS A 508 -28.32 -10.85 14.06
CA LYS A 508 -28.09 -10.71 15.50
C LYS A 508 -26.60 -10.43 15.71
N GLU A 509 -26.28 -9.30 16.34
CA GLU A 509 -24.96 -9.09 16.92
C GLU A 509 -24.65 -10.27 17.85
N LYS A 510 -23.38 -10.71 17.87
CA LYS A 510 -22.96 -11.73 18.83
C LYS A 510 -23.20 -11.12 20.22
N LYS A 511 -24.20 -11.64 20.93
CA LYS A 511 -24.45 -11.23 22.30
C LYS A 511 -23.21 -11.53 23.12
N ASP A 512 -22.68 -10.51 23.78
CA ASP A 512 -21.55 -10.68 24.67
C ASP A 512 -21.86 -11.72 25.74
N VAL A 513 -20.91 -12.63 25.97
CA VAL A 513 -21.04 -13.65 26.98
C VAL A 513 -20.93 -12.98 28.34
N LYS A 514 -22.05 -12.88 29.07
CA LYS A 514 -22.05 -12.28 30.40
C LYS A 514 -21.30 -13.19 31.38
N TYR A 515 -20.26 -12.67 32.02
CA TYR A 515 -19.52 -13.42 33.04
C TYR A 515 -20.22 -13.29 34.38
N GLN A 516 -20.56 -14.42 34.99
CA GLN A 516 -21.17 -14.47 36.33
C GLN A 516 -20.14 -15.06 37.30
N VAL A 517 -19.71 -14.24 38.26
CA VAL A 517 -18.69 -14.64 39.24
C VAL A 517 -19.34 -15.40 40.39
N VAL A 518 -18.89 -16.63 40.65
CA VAL A 518 -19.33 -17.42 41.81
C VAL A 518 -18.43 -17.11 43.01
N THR A 519 -19.03 -16.57 44.06
CA THR A 519 -18.39 -16.44 45.37
C THR A 519 -18.89 -17.55 46.31
N LYS A 520 -18.12 -17.89 47.34
CA LYS A 520 -18.39 -19.05 48.22
C LYS A 520 -19.82 -19.06 48.83
N GLY A 521 -20.41 -17.89 49.06
CA GLY A 521 -21.78 -17.76 49.61
C GLY A 521 -22.93 -17.77 48.59
N LYS A 522 -22.65 -17.82 47.28
CA LYS A 522 -23.69 -17.87 46.21
C LYS A 522 -23.78 -19.23 45.53
N LYS A 523 -23.27 -20.27 46.19
CA LYS A 523 -23.24 -21.65 45.66
C LYS A 523 -24.67 -22.21 45.69
N GLY A 524 -25.30 -22.36 44.53
CA GLY A 524 -26.65 -22.95 44.39
C GLY A 524 -27.81 -21.94 44.29
N SER A 525 -27.63 -20.68 44.70
CA SER A 525 -28.67 -19.63 44.63
C SER A 525 -28.33 -18.57 43.57
N MET A 526 -28.28 -18.96 42.30
CA MET A 526 -28.09 -18.02 41.19
C MET A 526 -29.12 -18.25 40.10
N THR A 527 -29.91 -17.21 39.82
CA THR A 527 -30.82 -17.17 38.68
C THR A 527 -30.05 -17.06 37.37
N ARG A 528 -30.47 -17.87 36.40
CA ARG A 528 -29.83 -17.97 35.08
C ARG A 528 -30.13 -16.72 34.23
N PRO A 529 -29.11 -15.98 33.74
CA PRO A 529 -29.32 -14.80 32.89
C PRO A 529 -29.93 -15.15 31.53
N LYS A 530 -30.73 -14.24 30.94
CA LYS A 530 -31.21 -14.37 29.55
C LYS A 530 -30.07 -14.10 28.56
N GLY A 531 -29.57 -15.16 27.90
CA GLY A 531 -28.53 -15.08 26.85
C GLY A 531 -27.35 -16.01 27.12
N PRO A 532 -26.30 -15.99 26.26
CA PRO A 532 -25.08 -16.73 26.52
C PRO A 532 -24.38 -16.14 27.76
N TYR A 533 -24.08 -16.96 28.75
CA TYR A 533 -23.36 -16.56 29.97
C TYR A 533 -22.28 -17.60 30.28
N LYS A 534 -21.23 -17.15 30.97
CA LYS A 534 -20.16 -18.04 31.45
C LYS A 534 -19.97 -17.82 32.94
N VAL A 535 -20.14 -18.89 33.69
CA VAL A 535 -19.88 -18.93 35.11
C VAL A 535 -18.37 -18.99 35.32
N VAL A 536 -17.83 -18.10 36.15
CA VAL A 536 -16.39 -18.01 36.45
C VAL A 536 -16.15 -18.01 37.94
N ASP A 537 -15.11 -18.68 38.38
CA ASP A 537 -14.71 -18.75 39.79
C ASP A 537 -13.20 -18.43 39.95
N LYS A 538 -12.76 -18.35 41.21
CA LYS A 538 -11.35 -18.06 41.55
C LYS A 538 -10.41 -19.16 41.05
N ARG A 539 -10.88 -20.41 40.97
CA ARG A 539 -10.10 -21.56 40.50
C ARG A 539 -9.83 -21.46 38.99
N LEU A 540 -10.85 -21.20 38.19
CA LEU A 540 -10.74 -21.00 36.74
C LEU A 540 -9.78 -19.85 36.39
N LYS A 541 -9.74 -18.79 37.21
CA LYS A 541 -8.76 -17.70 37.06
C LYS A 541 -7.32 -18.19 37.30
N LYS A 542 -7.10 -19.08 38.27
CA LYS A 542 -5.78 -19.67 38.55
C LYS A 542 -5.34 -20.60 37.42
N ASP A 543 -6.23 -21.46 36.95
CA ASP A 543 -5.97 -22.41 35.86
C ASP A 543 -5.66 -21.69 34.55
N ALA A 544 -6.42 -20.65 34.21
CA ALA A 544 -6.17 -19.83 33.02
C ALA A 544 -4.83 -19.07 33.08
N ARG A 545 -4.41 -18.61 34.28
CA ARG A 545 -3.08 -17.99 34.45
C ARG A 545 -1.96 -19.02 34.29
N ALA A 546 -2.11 -20.20 34.87
CA ALA A 546 -1.14 -21.28 34.75
C ALA A 546 -0.98 -21.72 33.29
N ALA A 547 -2.09 -21.88 32.56
CA ALA A 547 -2.08 -22.20 31.13
C ALA A 547 -1.38 -21.11 30.30
N LYS A 548 -1.67 -19.83 30.57
CA LYS A 548 -0.97 -18.70 29.91
C LYS A 548 0.54 -18.68 30.22
N ALA A 549 0.93 -18.99 31.45
CA ALA A 549 2.33 -19.05 31.83
C ALA A 549 3.06 -20.21 31.14
N ARG A 550 2.44 -21.40 31.05
CA ARG A 550 2.95 -22.55 30.28
C ARG A 550 3.12 -22.22 28.80
N ALA A 551 2.12 -21.58 28.18
CA ALA A 551 2.18 -21.16 26.79
C ALA A 551 3.28 -20.12 26.52
N LYS A 552 3.52 -19.18 27.45
CA LYS A 552 4.65 -18.23 27.34
C LYS A 552 6.00 -18.93 27.47
N ARG A 553 6.14 -19.87 28.41
CA ARG A 553 7.39 -20.64 28.58
C ARG A 553 7.71 -21.51 27.35
N GLY A 554 6.69 -22.09 26.70
CA GLY A 554 6.85 -22.84 25.45
C GLY A 554 7.34 -22.00 24.27
N LYS A 555 7.03 -20.69 24.22
CA LYS A 555 7.51 -19.78 23.17
C LYS A 555 8.92 -19.25 23.40
N GLY A 556 9.40 -19.22 24.65
CA GLY A 556 10.73 -18.70 25.01
C GLY A 556 11.88 -19.71 24.93
N LYS A 557 11.58 -20.99 24.69
CA LYS A 557 12.59 -22.07 24.57
C LYS A 557 13.01 -22.39 23.12
N ARG A 558 12.76 -21.47 22.17
CA ARG A 558 13.45 -21.46 20.87
C ARG A 558 14.65 -20.52 21.02
N ARG A 559 15.75 -21.08 21.50
CA ARG A 559 17.07 -20.47 21.43
C ARG A 559 17.98 -21.44 20.70
#